data_AF-A0A838KXE6-F1
#
_entry.id   AF-A0A838KXE6-F1
#
_cell.length_a   1.000
_cell.length_b   1.000
_cell.length_c   1.000
_cell.angle_alpha   90.00
_cell.angle_beta   90.00
_cell.angle_gamma   90.00
#
_symmetry.space_group_name_H-M   'P 1'
#
loop_
_entity.id
_entity.type
_entity.pdbx_description
1 polymer ?
#
loop_
_entity_poly.entity_id
_entity_poly.type
_entity_poly.pdbx_seq_one_letter_code
_entity_poly.pdbx_strand_id
1 'polypeptide(L)'
;MNNGAARPVKVLYVAGLGRSGSTILANTLGQVEGFFSGGELNFIWKHTLIENRLCGCGKPSQECPFWGPVFDREFGGQSEALAREMMRLQYSGARTRHIPLMLTEGGRQKIRARLGKF
;
A
#
# COMPACT_ATOMS: atom_id res chain seq x y z
N MET A 1 -27.81 16.87 -13.26
CA MET A 1 -26.48 17.02 -12.62
C MET A 1 -26.39 15.98 -11.52
N ASN A 2 -25.81 14.81 -11.80
CA ASN A 2 -25.64 13.75 -10.80
C ASN A 2 -24.40 14.07 -9.97
N ASN A 3 -24.58 14.37 -8.68
CA ASN A 3 -23.51 14.34 -7.69
C ASN A 3 -23.09 12.86 -7.51
N GLY A 4 -22.30 12.35 -8.44
CA GLY A 4 -21.81 10.97 -8.46
C GLY A 4 -20.77 10.74 -7.38
N ALA A 5 -21.20 10.62 -6.12
CA ALA A 5 -20.32 10.10 -5.08
C ALA A 5 -19.89 8.69 -5.48
N ALA A 6 -18.59 8.49 -5.69
CA ALA A 6 -18.03 7.18 -6.02
C ALA A 6 -18.43 6.18 -4.93
N ARG A 7 -18.89 4.98 -5.32
CA ARG A 7 -19.16 3.91 -4.36
C ARG A 7 -17.86 3.60 -3.60
N PRO A 8 -17.92 3.40 -2.27
CA PRO A 8 -16.73 3.06 -1.50
C PRO A 8 -16.12 1.75 -2.00
N VAL A 9 -14.80 1.73 -2.18
CA VAL A 9 -14.05 0.54 -2.58
C VAL A 9 -14.06 -0.46 -1.43
N LYS A 10 -14.55 -1.67 -1.69
CA LYS A 10 -14.48 -2.78 -0.71
C LYS A 10 -13.06 -3.33 -0.72
N VAL A 11 -12.40 -3.32 0.44
CA VAL A 11 -11.02 -3.81 0.60
C VAL A 11 -11.02 -5.12 1.38
N LEU A 12 -10.45 -6.17 0.79
CA LEU A 12 -10.14 -7.43 1.48
C LEU A 12 -8.65 -7.42 1.86
N TYR A 13 -8.36 -7.36 3.16
CA TYR A 13 -6.98 -7.38 3.67
C TYR A 13 -6.54 -8.81 4.00
N VAL A 14 -5.54 -9.32 3.28
CA VAL A 14 -4.94 -10.63 3.55
C VAL A 14 -3.80 -10.47 4.55
N ALA A 15 -3.98 -10.97 5.77
CA ALA A 15 -3.00 -10.92 6.84
C ALA A 15 -2.47 -12.32 7.19
N GLY A 16 -1.18 -12.42 7.47
CA GLY A 16 -0.54 -13.67 7.89
C GLY A 16 0.96 -13.49 8.09
N LEU A 17 1.61 -14.48 8.72
CA LEU A 17 3.06 -14.52 8.79
C LEU A 17 3.65 -14.78 7.39
N GLY A 18 4.89 -14.34 7.19
CA GLY A 18 5.62 -14.64 5.97
C GLY A 18 5.60 -16.14 5.66
N ARG A 19 5.48 -16.48 4.37
CA ARG A 19 5.48 -17.87 3.87
C ARG A 19 4.23 -18.71 4.24
N SER A 20 3.12 -18.06 4.63
CA SER A 20 1.84 -18.73 4.92
C SER A 20 0.91 -18.88 3.70
N GLY A 21 1.42 -18.80 2.47
CA GLY A 21 0.61 -18.91 1.26
C GLY A 21 -0.26 -17.70 0.91
N SER A 22 -0.07 -16.54 1.56
CA SER A 22 -0.83 -15.30 1.29
C SER A 22 -0.78 -14.85 -0.17
N THR A 23 0.36 -15.04 -0.84
CA THR A 23 0.52 -14.75 -2.27
C THR A 23 -0.35 -15.65 -3.15
N ILE A 24 -0.39 -16.95 -2.86
CA ILE A 24 -1.23 -17.91 -3.60
C ILE A 24 -2.70 -17.55 -3.42
N LEU A 25 -3.11 -17.25 -2.17
CA LEU A 25 -4.47 -16.81 -1.86
C LEU A 25 -4.85 -15.53 -2.62
N ALA A 26 -4.00 -14.49 -2.55
CA ALA A 26 -4.25 -13.22 -3.23
C ALA A 26 -4.33 -13.37 -4.76
N ASN A 27 -3.46 -14.19 -5.35
CA ASN A 27 -3.49 -14.46 -6.79
C ASN A 27 -4.73 -15.25 -7.22
N THR A 28 -5.16 -16.22 -6.41
CA THR A 28 -6.37 -17.02 -6.66
C THR A 28 -7.60 -16.12 -6.62
N LEU A 29 -7.74 -15.28 -5.59
CA LEU A 29 -8.83 -14.32 -5.47
C LEU A 29 -8.81 -13.30 -6.61
N GLY A 30 -7.63 -12.88 -7.07
CA GLY A 30 -7.47 -11.98 -8.21
C GLY A 30 -7.93 -12.55 -9.56
N GLN A 31 -8.21 -13.86 -9.66
CA GLN A 31 -8.81 -14.46 -10.86
C GLN A 31 -10.35 -14.36 -10.87
N VAL A 32 -10.97 -14.01 -9.74
CA VAL A 32 -12.42 -13.87 -9.65
C VAL A 32 -12.85 -12.54 -10.28
N GLU A 33 -13.91 -12.57 -11.09
CA GLU A 33 -14.45 -11.35 -11.70
C GLU A 33 -14.79 -10.30 -10.64
N GLY A 34 -14.36 -9.06 -10.87
CA GLY A 34 -14.57 -7.94 -9.94
C GLY A 34 -13.55 -7.85 -8.79
N PHE A 35 -12.62 -8.81 -8.67
CA PHE A 35 -11.50 -8.70 -7.73
C PHE A 35 -10.26 -8.09 -8.40
N PHE A 36 -9.54 -7.27 -7.64
CA PHE A 36 -8.23 -6.75 -8.01
C PHE A 36 -7.22 -7.09 -6.91
N SER A 37 -6.20 -7.88 -7.24
CA SER A 37 -5.09 -8.16 -6.34
C SER A 37 -4.07 -7.03 -6.39
N GLY A 38 -4.06 -6.17 -5.37
CA GLY A 38 -3.10 -5.06 -5.25
C GLY A 38 -1.68 -5.48 -4.88
N GLY A 39 -1.44 -6.76 -4.60
CA GLY A 39 -0.14 -7.25 -4.12
C GLY A 39 0.23 -6.69 -2.74
N GLU A 40 1.53 -6.69 -2.43
CA GLU A 40 2.03 -6.24 -1.12
C GLU A 40 2.18 -4.70 -1.06
N LEU A 41 1.05 -4.00 -0.96
CA LEU A 41 1.01 -2.52 -0.96
C LEU A 41 1.90 -1.87 0.11
N ASN A 42 2.17 -2.57 1.22
CA ASN A 42 3.10 -2.07 2.24
C ASN A 42 4.52 -1.81 1.69
N PHE A 43 4.95 -2.55 0.68
CA PHE A 43 6.27 -2.41 0.08
C PHE A 43 6.29 -1.56 -1.19
N ILE A 44 5.14 -1.09 -1.67
CA ILE A 44 5.03 -0.44 -2.98
C ILE A 44 5.98 0.76 -3.12
N TRP A 45 6.12 1.59 -2.09
CA TRP A 45 6.99 2.77 -2.11
C TRP A 45 8.45 2.39 -2.34
N LYS A 46 8.93 1.37 -1.62
CA LYS A 46 10.32 0.91 -1.73
C LYS A 46 10.55 0.13 -3.02
N HIS A 47 9.70 -0.85 -3.30
CA HIS A 47 9.90 -1.77 -4.41
C HIS A 47 9.64 -1.11 -5.77
N THR A 48 8.71 -0.16 -5.86
CA THR A 48 8.38 0.51 -7.12
C THR A 48 9.22 1.76 -7.34
N LEU A 49 9.24 2.69 -6.38
CA LEU A 49 9.79 4.04 -6.62
C LEU A 49 11.29 4.16 -6.32
N ILE A 50 11.88 3.24 -5.53
CA ILE A 50 13.31 3.26 -5.19
C ILE A 50 14.05 2.11 -5.90
N GLU A 51 13.57 0.88 -5.74
CA GLU A 51 14.28 -0.30 -6.26
C GLU A 51 13.83 -0.70 -7.67
N ASN A 52 12.72 -0.13 -8.17
CA ASN A 52 12.10 -0.44 -9.46
C ASN A 52 12.10 -1.94 -9.82
N ARG A 53 11.68 -2.79 -8.86
CA ARG A 53 11.63 -4.25 -9.03
C ARG A 53 10.64 -4.63 -10.13
N LEU A 54 10.74 -5.86 -10.63
CA LEU A 54 9.73 -6.42 -11.52
C LEU A 54 8.38 -6.54 -10.80
N CYS A 55 7.33 -6.06 -11.47
CA CYS A 55 5.94 -6.25 -11.07
C CYS A 55 5.44 -7.65 -11.51
N GLY A 56 4.30 -8.09 -11.00
CA GLY A 56 3.66 -9.36 -11.39
C GLY A 56 3.33 -9.47 -12.89
N CYS A 57 3.34 -8.36 -13.62
CA CYS A 57 3.21 -8.33 -15.08
C CYS A 57 4.53 -8.59 -15.84
N GLY A 58 5.65 -8.76 -15.14
CA GLY A 58 6.97 -9.02 -15.73
C GLY A 58 7.76 -7.78 -16.15
N LYS A 59 7.19 -6.58 -16.05
CA LYS A 59 7.89 -5.31 -16.35
C LYS A 59 8.44 -4.67 -15.07
N PRO A 60 9.47 -3.79 -15.15
CA PRO A 60 9.82 -2.90 -14.05
C PRO A 60 8.58 -2.17 -13.53
N SER A 61 8.46 -2.03 -12.21
CA SER A 61 7.24 -1.55 -11.57
C SER A 61 6.84 -0.14 -12.04
N GLN A 62 7.81 0.70 -12.37
CA GLN A 62 7.60 2.03 -12.94
C GLN A 62 7.01 2.00 -14.36
N GLU A 63 7.27 0.92 -15.09
CA GLU A 63 6.76 0.66 -16.45
C GLU A 63 5.52 -0.26 -16.45
N CYS A 64 5.02 -0.61 -15.27
CA CYS A 64 3.82 -1.42 -15.15
C CYS A 64 2.63 -0.64 -15.76
N PRO A 65 1.86 -1.25 -16.69
CA PRO A 65 0.75 -0.56 -17.36
C PRO A 65 -0.39 -0.18 -16.40
N PHE A 66 -0.41 -0.75 -15.20
CA PHE A 66 -1.35 -0.37 -14.14
C PHE A 66 -0.72 0.62 -13.17
N TRP A 67 0.39 0.24 -12.52
CA TRP A 67 0.95 1.05 -11.41
C TRP A 67 1.61 2.34 -11.86
N GLY A 68 2.29 2.37 -13.02
CA GLY A 68 2.90 3.60 -13.54
C GLY A 68 1.87 4.73 -13.68
N PRO A 69 0.78 4.51 -14.45
CA PRO A 69 -0.30 5.50 -14.56
C PRO A 69 -0.96 5.90 -13.23
N VAL A 70 -1.07 4.97 -12.27
CA VAL A 70 -1.61 5.28 -10.93
C VAL A 70 -0.69 6.26 -10.20
N PHE A 71 0.62 6.05 -10.21
CA PHE A 71 1.57 6.99 -9.61
C PHE A 71 1.56 8.35 -10.30
N ASP A 72 1.53 8.35 -11.64
CA ASP A 72 1.54 9.59 -12.41
C ASP A 72 0.28 10.44 -12.16
N ARG A 73 -0.89 9.81 -12.08
CA ARG A 73 -2.17 10.51 -11.94
C ARG A 73 -2.53 10.88 -10.51
N GLU A 74 -2.37 9.94 -9.58
CA GLU A 74 -2.88 10.09 -8.21
C GLU A 74 -1.82 10.64 -7.25
N PHE A 75 -0.54 10.51 -7.58
CA PHE A 75 0.56 10.87 -6.71
C PHE A 75 1.50 11.94 -7.30
N GLY A 76 1.15 12.47 -8.48
CA GLY A 76 1.94 13.52 -9.14
C GLY A 76 3.28 13.03 -9.70
N GLY A 77 3.41 11.72 -9.94
CA GLY A 77 4.60 11.12 -10.56
C GLY A 77 5.31 10.08 -9.72
N GLN A 78 6.36 9.52 -10.32
CA GLN A 78 7.15 8.42 -9.78
C GLN A 78 8.41 8.94 -9.08
N SER A 79 8.23 9.53 -7.89
CA SER A 79 9.28 10.25 -7.17
C SER A 79 9.89 9.46 -6.01
N GLU A 80 11.23 9.39 -5.97
CA GLU A 80 11.95 8.88 -4.79
C GLU A 80 11.67 9.71 -3.53
N ALA A 81 11.46 11.03 -3.67
CA ALA A 81 11.18 11.89 -2.52
C ALA A 81 9.82 11.54 -1.89
N LEU A 82 8.80 11.30 -2.72
CA LEU A 82 7.51 10.78 -2.28
C LEU A 82 7.68 9.43 -1.57
N ALA A 83 8.45 8.51 -2.18
CA ALA A 83 8.69 7.19 -1.63
C ALA A 83 9.30 7.27 -0.22
N ARG A 84 10.33 8.10 -0.05
CA ARG A 84 10.99 8.31 1.25
C ARG A 84 10.04 8.89 2.28
N GLU A 85 9.19 9.84 1.90
CA GLU A 85 8.21 10.43 2.82
C GLU A 85 7.14 9.42 3.24
N MET A 86 6.60 8.65 2.30
CA MET A 86 5.62 7.59 2.61
C MET A 86 6.22 6.50 3.49
N MET A 87 7.47 6.09 3.22
CA MET A 87 8.19 5.14 4.07
C MET A 87 8.44 5.71 5.46
N ARG A 88 8.78 7.01 5.60
CA ARG A 88 8.94 7.67 6.90
C ARG A 88 7.65 7.61 7.72
N LEU A 89 6.50 7.89 7.11
CA LEU A 89 5.18 7.79 7.75
C LEU A 89 4.86 6.34 8.15
N GLN A 90 5.07 5.37 7.27
CA GLN A 90 4.89 3.94 7.60
C GLN A 90 5.75 3.51 8.79
N TYR A 91 7.01 3.96 8.83
CA TYR A 91 7.93 3.59 9.90
C TYR A 91 7.62 4.27 11.24
N SER A 92 6.99 5.43 11.23
CA SER A 92 6.65 6.15 12.47
C SER A 92 5.44 5.55 13.19
N GLY A 93 4.52 4.91 12.45
CA GLY A 93 3.25 4.42 13.00
C GLY A 93 2.89 2.97 12.69
N ALA A 94 3.16 2.45 11.50
CA ALA A 94 2.55 1.20 11.00
C ALA A 94 3.38 -0.09 11.22
N ARG A 95 4.52 -0.02 11.92
CA ARG A 95 5.34 -1.20 12.23
C ARG A 95 4.66 -2.10 13.26
N THR A 96 4.81 -3.42 13.10
CA THR A 96 4.29 -4.43 14.06
C THR A 96 4.79 -4.23 15.49
N ARG A 97 6.02 -3.71 15.67
CA ARG A 97 6.54 -3.35 17.01
C ARG A 97 5.72 -2.28 17.74
N HIS A 98 4.88 -1.53 17.02
CA HIS A 98 3.98 -0.54 17.58
C HIS A 98 2.60 -1.12 17.94
N ILE A 99 2.34 -2.41 17.68
CA ILE A 99 1.07 -3.06 18.04
C ILE A 99 0.70 -2.81 19.51
N PRO A 100 1.59 -2.99 20.51
CA PRO A 100 1.24 -2.70 21.90
C PRO A 100 0.78 -1.25 22.13
N LEU A 101 1.35 -0.28 21.39
CA LEU A 101 0.94 1.13 21.45
C LEU A 101 -0.43 1.34 20.79
N MET A 102 -0.76 0.60 19.72
CA MET A 102 -2.06 0.71 19.05
C MET A 102 -3.23 0.22 19.92
N LEU A 103 -2.96 -0.69 20.85
CA LEU A 103 -3.97 -1.28 21.74
C LEU A 103 -4.44 -0.33 22.85
N THR A 104 -3.69 0.73 23.16
CA THR A 104 -4.04 1.70 24.21
C THR A 104 -4.35 3.08 23.63
N GLU A 105 -5.20 3.85 24.30
CA GLU A 105 -5.51 5.22 23.86
C GLU A 105 -4.27 6.12 23.88
N GLY A 106 -3.51 6.12 24.97
CA GLY A 106 -2.27 6.91 25.08
C GLY A 106 -1.21 6.49 24.06
N GLY A 107 -1.12 5.21 23.72
CA GLY A 107 -0.22 4.73 22.67
C GLY A 107 -0.68 5.18 21.27
N ARG A 108 -1.98 5.14 20.97
CA ARG A 108 -2.53 5.70 19.72
C ARG A 108 -2.27 7.20 19.59
N GLN A 109 -2.42 7.97 20.67
CA GLN A 109 -2.09 9.40 20.67
C GLN A 109 -0.60 9.64 20.38
N LYS A 110 0.29 8.83 20.98
CA LYS A 110 1.74 8.89 20.69
C LYS A 110 2.05 8.57 19.22
N ILE A 111 1.40 7.56 18.63
CA ILE A 111 1.56 7.25 17.20
C ILE A 111 1.07 8.41 16.34
N ARG A 112 -0.12 8.95 16.63
CA ARG A 112 -0.70 10.08 15.88
C ARG A 112 0.20 11.32 15.90
N ALA A 113 0.79 11.63 17.05
CA ALA A 113 1.73 12.75 17.17
C ALA A 113 2.97 12.59 16.25
N ARG A 114 3.41 11.35 15.95
CA ARG A 114 4.55 11.09 15.05
C ARG A 114 4.22 11.22 13.57
N LEU A 115 2.94 11.09 13.20
CA LEU A 115 2.47 11.23 11.82
C LEU A 115 2.40 12.72 11.41
N GLY A 116 2.29 13.62 12.39
CA GLY A 116 2.32 15.07 12.15
C GLY A 116 1.03 15.57 11.52
N LYS A 117 1.13 16.25 10.36
CA LYS A 117 -0.01 16.84 9.64
C LYS A 117 -0.72 15.87 8.69
N PHE A 118 -0.27 14.62 8.63
CA PHE A 118 -0.89 13.54 7.86
C PHE A 118 -1.88 12.75 8.71
#